data_AF-A0A960EJR2-F1
#
_entry.id   AF-A0A960EJR2-F1
#
_cell.length_a   1.000
_cell.length_b   1.000
_cell.length_c   1.000
_cell.angle_alpha   90.00
_cell.angle_beta   90.00
_cell.angle_gamma   90.00
#
_symmetry.space_group_name_H-M   'P 1'
#
loop_
_entity.id
_entity.type
_entity.pdbx_description
1 polymer ?
#
loop_
_entity_poly.entity_id
_entity_poly.type
_entity_poly.pdbx_seq_one_letter_code
_entity_poly.pdbx_strand_id
1 'polypeptide(L)'
;RDPHFFRDVGLEHHRPSALLLFEADEPDHAEPVTEAGLVAKLAALESHTSQFESTMFISSDDPAAGAAERARFRAEVRSGVEEAGEWADVVLAERFRFMPTDR
;
A
#
# COMPACT_ATOMS: atom_id res chain seq x y z
N ARG A 1 31.19 7.79 3.06
CA ARG A 1 30.48 8.98 2.53
C ARG A 1 29.90 8.57 1.20
N ASP A 2 28.59 8.75 1.00
CA ASP A 2 27.89 8.34 -0.23
C ASP A 2 28.36 9.21 -1.42
N PRO A 3 28.93 8.61 -2.49
CA PRO A 3 29.33 9.34 -3.69
C PRO A 3 28.15 9.91 -4.48
N HIS A 4 26.91 9.49 -4.21
CA HIS A 4 25.70 9.97 -4.87
C HIS A 4 25.01 11.13 -4.13
N PHE A 5 25.61 11.64 -3.04
CA PHE A 5 25.05 12.78 -2.33
C PHE A 5 25.24 14.07 -3.15
N PHE A 6 24.15 14.58 -3.72
CA PHE A 6 24.11 15.83 -4.49
C PHE A 6 24.22 17.04 -3.56
N ARG A 7 25.45 17.50 -3.32
CA ARG A 7 25.73 18.63 -2.41
C ARG A 7 25.29 19.99 -2.92
N ASP A 8 25.19 20.13 -4.24
CA ASP A 8 25.06 21.44 -4.89
C ASP A 8 23.60 21.88 -5.09
N VAL A 9 22.63 21.12 -4.55
CA VAL A 9 21.20 21.45 -4.66
C VAL A 9 20.76 22.59 -3.74
N GLY A 10 21.65 23.06 -2.84
CA GLY A 10 21.39 24.22 -1.97
C GLY A 10 20.26 24.04 -0.94
N LEU A 11 19.85 22.79 -0.67
CA LEU A 11 18.83 22.47 0.31
C LEU A 11 19.44 22.16 1.67
N GLU A 12 18.76 22.60 2.73
CA GLU A 12 19.11 22.26 4.11
C GLU A 12 18.97 20.75 4.37
N HIS A 13 19.79 20.24 5.29
CA HIS A 13 19.71 18.84 5.69
C HIS A 13 18.38 18.55 6.39
N HIS A 14 17.54 17.74 5.77
CA HIS A 14 16.37 17.16 6.41
C HIS A 14 16.71 15.81 7.04
N ARG A 15 16.23 15.58 8.26
CA ARG A 15 16.20 14.27 8.91
C ARG A 15 14.75 13.96 9.28
N PRO A 16 14.13 12.94 8.67
CA PRO A 16 12.87 12.41 9.16
C PRO A 16 13.01 11.97 10.62
N SER A 17 11.93 11.99 11.38
CA SER A 17 11.86 11.45 12.74
C SER A 17 11.48 9.95 12.77
N ALA A 18 10.92 9.44 11.69
CA ALA A 18 10.60 8.04 11.54
C ALA A 18 10.55 7.61 10.07
N LEU A 19 10.61 6.30 9.86
CA LEU A 19 10.27 5.61 8.62
C LEU A 19 9.10 4.65 8.88
N LEU A 20 8.17 4.59 7.94
CA LEU A 20 7.10 3.59 7.89
C LEU A 20 7.34 2.71 6.67
N LEU A 21 7.67 1.44 6.90
CA LEU A 21 7.93 0.48 5.82
C LEU A 21 6.66 -0.32 5.55
N PHE A 22 6.09 -0.17 4.35
CA PHE A 22 4.95 -0.97 3.89
C PHE A 22 5.40 -2.38 3.50
N GLU A 23 4.45 -3.32 3.45
CA GLU A 23 4.70 -4.73 3.09
C GLU A 23 5.83 -5.39 3.92
N ALA A 24 6.02 -4.92 5.15
CA ALA A 24 6.99 -5.52 6.06
C ALA A 24 6.55 -6.94 6.43
N ASP A 25 7.47 -7.91 6.39
CA ASP A 25 7.22 -9.29 6.82
C ASP A 25 6.77 -9.35 8.30
N GLU A 26 7.30 -8.46 9.14
CA GLU A 26 6.99 -8.34 10.56
C GLU A 26 6.51 -6.91 10.90
N PRO A 27 5.25 -6.56 10.58
CA PRO A 27 4.71 -5.24 10.89
C PRO A 27 4.49 -5.07 12.41
N ASP A 28 4.71 -3.86 12.91
CA ASP A 28 4.50 -3.48 14.32
C ASP A 28 3.72 -2.18 14.50
N HIS A 29 3.23 -1.60 13.40
CA HIS A 29 2.40 -0.39 13.39
C HIS A 29 1.25 -0.53 12.38
N ALA A 30 0.14 0.17 12.64
CA ALA A 30 -0.99 0.27 11.73
C ALA A 30 -1.45 1.73 11.58
N GLU A 31 -1.75 2.13 10.35
CA GLU A 31 -2.43 3.39 10.05
C GLU A 31 -3.90 3.11 9.71
N PRO A 32 -4.88 3.73 10.41
CA PRO A 32 -6.29 3.55 10.11
C PRO A 32 -6.66 4.02 8.70
N VAL A 33 -7.51 3.26 8.03
CA VAL A 33 -8.02 3.58 6.70
C VAL A 33 -9.50 3.92 6.77
N THR A 34 -9.92 4.96 6.06
CA THR A 34 -11.35 5.23 5.89
C THR A 34 -11.90 4.42 4.72
N GLU A 35 -13.21 4.17 4.70
CA GLU A 35 -13.85 3.50 3.56
C GLU A 35 -13.61 4.25 2.23
N ALA A 36 -13.63 5.59 2.26
CA ALA A 36 -13.27 6.41 1.11
C ALA A 36 -11.80 6.23 0.69
N GLY A 37 -10.90 6.05 1.66
CA GLY A 37 -9.49 5.73 1.41
C GLY A 37 -9.31 4.36 0.74
N LEU A 38 -10.06 3.34 1.18
CA LEU A 38 -10.06 2.03 0.53
C LEU A 38 -10.59 2.12 -0.92
N VAL A 39 -11.67 2.86 -1.16
CA VAL A 39 -12.17 3.11 -2.52
C VAL A 39 -11.12 3.79 -3.39
N ALA A 40 -10.41 4.80 -2.86
CA ALA A 40 -9.34 5.47 -3.57
C ALA A 40 -8.14 4.54 -3.86
N LYS A 41 -7.76 3.68 -2.90
CA LYS A 41 -6.72 2.66 -3.07
C LYS A 41 -7.07 1.69 -4.21
N LEU A 42 -8.30 1.17 -4.23
CA LEU A 42 -8.76 0.26 -5.28
C LEU A 42 -8.71 0.92 -6.67
N ALA A 43 -9.17 2.17 -6.77
CA ALA A 43 -9.11 2.92 -8.03
C ALA A 43 -7.66 3.19 -8.49
N ALA A 44 -6.76 3.50 -7.55
CA ALA A 44 -5.34 3.68 -7.84
C ALA A 44 -4.70 2.39 -8.35
N LEU A 45 -4.94 1.26 -7.68
CA LEU A 45 -4.45 -0.05 -8.11
C LEU A 45 -4.97 -0.41 -9.51
N GLU A 46 -6.28 -0.27 -9.76
CA GLU A 46 -6.88 -0.58 -11.06
C GLU A 46 -6.46 0.36 -12.20
N SER A 47 -5.84 1.50 -11.89
CA SER A 47 -5.26 2.38 -12.92
C SER A 47 -3.99 1.79 -13.55
N HIS A 48 -3.35 0.82 -12.89
CA HIS A 48 -2.18 0.11 -13.42
C HIS A 48 -2.60 -1.04 -14.35
N THR A 49 -3.23 -0.69 -15.48
CA THR A 49 -3.78 -1.67 -16.45
C THR A 49 -2.75 -2.66 -16.98
N SER A 50 -1.48 -2.27 -17.09
CA SER A 50 -0.39 -3.18 -17.48
C SER A 50 -0.07 -4.27 -16.46
N GLN A 51 -0.59 -4.18 -15.24
CA GLN A 51 -0.39 -5.14 -14.15
C GLN A 51 -1.57 -6.12 -13.98
N PHE A 52 -2.60 -5.99 -14.82
CA PHE A 52 -3.83 -6.78 -14.69
C PHE A 52 -3.53 -8.28 -14.79
N GLU A 53 -2.85 -8.73 -15.84
CA GLU A 53 -2.57 -10.15 -16.04
C GLU A 53 -1.49 -10.66 -15.07
N SER A 54 -0.40 -9.91 -14.90
CA SER A 54 0.79 -10.38 -14.18
C SER A 54 0.64 -10.40 -12.66
N THR A 55 -0.10 -9.42 -12.12
CA THR A 55 -0.08 -9.11 -10.68
C THR A 55 -1.48 -9.21 -10.08
N MET A 56 -2.51 -8.77 -10.80
CA MET A 56 -3.89 -8.76 -10.31
C MET A 56 -4.69 -9.98 -10.76
N PHE A 57 -4.13 -10.80 -11.67
CA PHE A 57 -4.77 -11.99 -12.25
C PHE A 57 -6.15 -11.68 -12.87
N ILE A 58 -6.21 -10.55 -13.59
CA ILE A 58 -7.33 -10.12 -14.40
C ILE A 58 -6.88 -10.25 -15.87
N SER A 59 -7.36 -11.26 -16.57
CA SER A 59 -6.90 -11.57 -17.93
C SER A 59 -8.02 -11.92 -18.89
N SER A 60 -9.26 -12.03 -18.42
CA SER A 60 -10.38 -12.37 -19.29
C SER A 60 -10.79 -11.20 -20.18
N ASP A 61 -10.81 -11.46 -21.49
CA ASP A 61 -11.41 -10.57 -22.49
C ASP A 61 -12.95 -10.64 -22.51
N ASP A 62 -13.55 -11.63 -21.84
CA ASP A 62 -15.00 -11.70 -21.66
C ASP A 62 -15.45 -10.67 -20.60
N PRO A 63 -16.41 -9.78 -20.91
CA PRO A 63 -16.81 -8.73 -19.98
C PRO A 63 -17.33 -9.23 -18.63
N ALA A 64 -18.04 -10.36 -18.59
CA ALA A 64 -18.61 -10.89 -17.35
C ALA A 64 -17.54 -11.56 -16.50
N ALA A 65 -16.68 -12.37 -17.11
CA ALA A 65 -15.54 -13.00 -16.43
C ALA A 65 -14.52 -11.95 -15.94
N GLY A 66 -14.18 -10.95 -16.77
CA GLY A 66 -13.28 -9.87 -16.37
C GLY A 66 -13.84 -9.02 -15.22
N ALA A 67 -15.16 -8.80 -15.18
CA ALA A 67 -15.81 -8.15 -14.04
C ALA A 67 -15.74 -8.99 -12.76
N ALA A 68 -15.89 -10.32 -12.87
CA ALA A 68 -15.74 -11.23 -11.73
C ALA A 68 -14.31 -11.27 -11.20
N GLU A 69 -13.30 -11.26 -12.09
CA GLU A 69 -11.88 -11.19 -11.72
C GLU A 69 -11.54 -9.89 -10.97
N ARG A 70 -12.04 -8.75 -11.45
CA ARG A 70 -11.92 -7.46 -10.74
C ARG A 70 -12.59 -7.49 -9.38
N ALA A 71 -13.79 -8.06 -9.28
CA ALA A 71 -14.50 -8.18 -8.00
C ALA A 71 -13.72 -9.04 -7.00
N ARG A 72 -13.12 -10.15 -7.46
CA ARG A 72 -12.23 -10.98 -6.64
C ARG A 72 -11.01 -10.20 -6.16
N PHE A 73 -10.31 -9.50 -7.05
CA PHE A 73 -9.15 -8.67 -6.68
C PHE A 73 -9.53 -7.60 -5.63
N ARG A 74 -10.65 -6.90 -5.82
CA ARG A 74 -11.14 -5.92 -4.84
C ARG A 74 -11.44 -6.54 -3.48
N ALA A 75 -12.01 -7.75 -3.47
CA ALA A 75 -12.31 -8.49 -2.25
C ALA A 75 -11.02 -8.93 -1.52
N GLU A 76 -10.02 -9.41 -2.26
CA GLU A 76 -8.69 -9.77 -1.71
C GLU A 76 -8.01 -8.55 -1.06
N VAL A 77 -7.99 -7.39 -1.75
CA VAL A 77 -7.43 -6.15 -1.20
C VAL A 77 -8.20 -5.67 0.04
N ARG A 78 -9.54 -5.76 0.03
CA ARG A 78 -10.36 -5.41 1.19
C ARG A 78 -10.06 -6.32 2.38
N SER A 79 -10.01 -7.64 2.17
CA SER A 79 -9.69 -8.62 3.21
C SER A 79 -8.38 -8.26 3.90
N GLY A 80 -7.33 -7.94 3.14
CA GLY A 80 -6.04 -7.57 3.72
C GLY A 80 -6.08 -6.29 4.58
N VAL A 81 -6.94 -5.33 4.26
CA VAL A 81 -7.13 -4.09 5.04
C VAL A 81 -8.02 -4.32 6.27
N GLU A 82 -9.01 -5.21 6.17
CA GLU A 82 -9.86 -5.64 7.29
C GLU A 82 -9.08 -6.49 8.29
N GLU A 83 -8.27 -7.46 7.84
CA GLU A 83 -7.38 -8.27 8.67
C GLU A 83 -6.37 -7.40 9.44
N ALA A 84 -5.82 -6.39 8.77
CA ALA A 84 -4.96 -5.39 9.40
C ALA A 84 -5.72 -4.54 10.43
N GLY A 85 -6.97 -4.19 10.13
CA GLY A 85 -7.85 -3.48 11.05
C GLY A 85 -8.12 -4.29 12.31
N GLU A 86 -8.54 -5.54 12.16
CA GLU A 86 -8.77 -6.47 13.27
C GLU A 86 -7.52 -6.64 14.13
N TRP A 87 -6.35 -6.82 13.51
CA TRP A 87 -5.06 -6.89 14.21
C TRP A 87 -4.76 -5.65 15.06
N ALA A 88 -5.20 -4.46 14.62
CA ALA A 88 -4.96 -3.17 15.27
C ALA A 88 -6.16 -2.64 16.09
N ASP A 89 -7.21 -3.45 16.28
CA ASP A 89 -8.46 -3.07 16.96
C ASP A 89 -9.16 -1.83 16.35
N VAL A 90 -9.15 -1.75 15.01
CA VAL A 90 -9.86 -0.74 14.20
C VAL A 90 -10.60 -1.40 13.03
N VAL A 91 -11.48 -0.67 12.34
CA VAL A 91 -12.29 -1.28 11.26
C VAL A 91 -11.46 -1.64 10.03
N LEU A 92 -10.57 -0.74 9.60
CA LEU A 92 -9.72 -0.89 8.42
C LEU A 92 -8.36 -0.27 8.73
N ALA A 93 -7.27 -0.94 8.35
CA ALA A 93 -5.92 -0.39 8.52
C ALA A 93 -4.94 -0.85 7.43
N GLU A 94 -3.84 -0.12 7.30
CA GLU A 94 -2.64 -0.59 6.61
C GLU A 94 -1.51 -0.84 7.60
N ARG A 95 -0.79 -1.95 7.41
CA ARG A 95 0.29 -2.38 8.29
C ARG A 95 1.64 -1.84 7.81
N PHE A 96 2.44 -1.39 8.76
CA PHE A 96 3.79 -0.91 8.55
C PHE A 96 4.74 -1.48 9.59
N ARG A 97 6.03 -1.51 9.27
CA ARG A 97 7.08 -1.52 10.29
C ARG A 97 7.48 -0.07 10.59
N PHE A 98 7.30 0.35 11.83
CA PHE A 98 7.69 1.65 12.33
C PHE A 98 9.15 1.62 12.77
N MET A 99 9.94 2.55 12.24
CA MET A 99 11.35 2.70 12.58
C MET A 99 11.63 4.15 12.97
N PRO A 100 11.76 4.47 14.27
CA PRO A 100 12.19 5.78 14.70
C PRO A 100 13.62 6.04 14.23
N THR A 101 13.91 7.27 13.78
CA THR A 101 15.24 7.68 13.30
C THR A 101 15.95 8.61 14.28
N ASP A 102 15.31 8.84 15.42
CA ASP A 102 15.86 9.51 16.60
C ASP A 102 16.90 8.57 17.25
N ARG A 103 18.05 9.14 17.64
CA ARG A 103 19.16 8.40 18.27
C ARG A 103 18.84 7.89 19.67
#